data_AF-A0A699TEA7-F1
#
_entry.id   AF-A0A699TEA7-F1
#
_cell.length_a   1.000
_cell.length_b   1.000
_cell.length_c   1.000
_cell.angle_alpha   90.00
_cell.angle_beta   90.00
_cell.angle_gamma   90.00
#
_symmetry.space_group_name_H-M   'P 1'
#
loop_
_entity.id
_entity.type
_entity.pdbx_description
1 polymer ?
#
loop_
_entity_poly.entity_id
_entity_poly.type
_entity_poly.pdbx_seq_one_letter_code
_entity_poly.pdbx_strand_id
1 'polypeptide(L)'
;ITMDPSKVEAITKWPRPTTMIEVRSFLGLAGYYRCFVEGFYRLALPLTQLMRKGEKFVWTDEREEGFEELKRILVSAPILTLPSERFDVELCVRDSGGYWASMWIESNLML
;
A
#
# COMPACT_ATOMS: atom_id res chain seq x y z
N ILE A 1 17.55 -12.97 6.49
CA ILE A 1 17.87 -11.74 5.72
C ILE A 1 16.79 -10.75 6.10
N THR A 2 17.15 -9.66 6.79
CA THR A 2 16.23 -8.60 7.25
C THR A 2 16.34 -7.40 6.30
N MET A 3 15.27 -6.61 6.10
CA MET A 3 15.40 -5.34 5.37
C MET A 3 16.46 -4.45 6.02
N ASP A 4 17.17 -3.69 5.18
CA ASP A 4 18.13 -2.69 5.63
C ASP A 4 17.44 -1.71 6.59
N PRO A 5 17.97 -1.47 7.80
CA PRO A 5 17.37 -0.56 8.77
C PRO A 5 17.15 0.85 8.19
N SER A 6 17.96 1.27 7.22
CA SER A 6 17.80 2.55 6.51
C SER A 6 16.50 2.61 5.69
N LYS A 7 16.09 1.48 5.09
CA LYS A 7 14.82 1.40 4.34
C LYS A 7 13.62 1.38 5.28
N VAL A 8 13.74 0.68 6.40
CA VAL A 8 12.72 0.66 7.47
C VAL A 8 12.53 2.06 8.04
N GLU A 9 13.63 2.76 8.32
CA GLU A 9 13.61 4.13 8.82
C GLU A 9 13.00 5.10 7.80
N ALA A 10 13.30 4.94 6.50
CA ALA A 10 12.70 5.75 5.44
C ALA A 10 11.18 5.59 5.34
N ILE A 11 10.66 4.37 5.49
CA ILE A 11 9.20 4.10 5.51
C ILE A 11 8.57 4.65 6.80
N THR A 12 9.23 4.46 7.95
CA THR A 12 8.75 4.95 9.25
C THR A 12 8.65 6.48 9.27
N LYS A 13 9.66 7.15 8.72
CA LYS A 13 9.75 8.62 8.64
C LYS A 13 9.09 9.19 7.38
N TRP A 14 8.36 8.37 6.62
CA TRP A 14 7.69 8.85 5.42
C TRP A 14 6.72 9.98 5.79
N PRO A 15 6.87 11.18 5.20
CA PRO A 15 6.07 12.33 5.58
C PRO A 15 4.61 12.15 5.14
N ARG A 16 3.69 12.79 5.86
CA ARG A 16 2.28 12.82 5.45
C ARG A 16 2.18 13.34 4.01
N PRO A 17 1.56 12.58 3.09
CA PRO A 17 1.32 13.04 1.74
C PRO A 17 0.46 14.29 1.71
N THR A 18 0.88 15.29 0.96
CA THR A 18 0.15 16.54 0.72
C THR A 18 -0.43 16.61 -0.68
N THR A 19 0.02 15.72 -1.56
CA THR A 19 -0.41 15.66 -2.96
C THR A 19 -0.80 14.26 -3.38
N MET A 20 -1.66 14.18 -4.40
CA MET A 20 -2.04 12.91 -5.04
C MET A 20 -0.82 12.14 -5.58
N ILE A 21 0.23 12.84 -6.02
CA ILE A 21 1.46 12.23 -6.55
C ILE A 21 2.24 11.50 -5.43
N GLU A 22 2.31 12.11 -4.26
CA GLU A 22 2.95 11.50 -3.08
C GLU A 22 2.16 10.29 -2.59
N VAL A 23 0.82 10.37 -2.55
CA VAL A 23 -0.05 9.23 -2.22
C VAL A 23 0.17 8.09 -3.22
N ARG A 24 0.22 8.38 -4.52
CA ARG A 24 0.48 7.38 -5.56
C ARG A 24 1.84 6.72 -5.39
N SER A 25 2.87 7.49 -5.07
CA SER A 25 4.22 6.97 -4.82
C SER A 25 4.26 6.03 -3.62
N PHE A 26 3.62 6.41 -2.52
CA PHE A 26 3.49 5.58 -1.33
C PHE A 26 2.73 4.28 -1.61
N LEU A 27 1.56 4.37 -2.26
CA LEU A 27 0.76 3.20 -2.61
C LEU A 27 1.46 2.28 -3.62
N GLY A 28 2.32 2.82 -4.47
CA GLY A 28 3.18 2.03 -5.36
C GLY A 28 4.17 1.15 -4.59
N LEU A 29 4.84 1.72 -3.59
CA LEU A 29 5.73 0.98 -2.69
C LEU A 29 4.96 -0.02 -1.83
N ALA A 30 3.89 0.44 -1.19
CA ALA A 30 3.06 -0.39 -0.32
C ALA A 30 2.42 -1.56 -1.11
N GLY A 31 2.07 -1.32 -2.37
CA GLY A 31 1.56 -2.31 -3.30
C GLY A 31 2.53 -3.45 -3.63
N TYR A 32 3.85 -3.21 -3.56
CA TYR A 32 4.86 -4.27 -3.71
C TYR A 32 4.81 -5.29 -2.56
N TYR A 33 4.51 -4.82 -1.35
CA TYR A 33 4.44 -5.65 -0.14
C TYR A 33 3.02 -6.12 0.20
N ARG A 34 2.01 -5.78 -0.61
CA ARG A 34 0.59 -6.02 -0.31
C ARG A 34 0.25 -7.48 0.03
N CYS A 35 0.97 -8.45 -0.56
CA CYS A 35 0.73 -9.88 -0.34
C CYS A 35 1.05 -10.31 1.12
N PHE A 36 1.78 -9.49 1.87
CA PHE A 36 2.15 -9.72 3.27
C PHE A 36 1.33 -8.88 4.26
N VAL A 37 0.44 -8.04 3.75
CA VAL A 37 -0.38 -7.12 4.54
C VAL A 37 -1.82 -7.62 4.51
N GLU A 38 -2.21 -8.35 5.55
CA GLU A 38 -3.60 -8.76 5.72
C GLU A 38 -4.50 -7.52 5.80
N GLY A 39 -5.58 -7.50 5.01
CA GLY A 39 -6.50 -6.36 4.99
C GLY A 39 -5.92 -5.08 4.35
N PHE A 40 -4.82 -5.16 3.59
CA PHE A 40 -4.21 -4.02 2.87
C PHE A 40 -5.24 -3.14 2.17
N TYR A 41 -6.22 -3.77 1.51
CA TYR A 41 -7.24 -3.07 0.76
C TYR A 41 -8.09 -2.13 1.64
N ARG A 42 -8.40 -2.52 2.88
CA ARG A 42 -9.24 -1.72 3.79
C ARG A 42 -8.51 -0.44 4.18
N LEU A 43 -7.20 -0.56 4.41
CA LEU A 43 -6.33 0.56 4.80
C LEU A 43 -5.97 1.45 3.60
N ALA A 44 -5.81 0.85 2.42
CA ALA A 44 -5.49 1.59 1.19
C ALA A 44 -6.71 2.25 0.55
N LEU A 45 -7.94 1.80 0.81
CA LEU A 45 -9.17 2.35 0.25
C LEU A 45 -9.35 3.87 0.46
N PRO A 46 -9.21 4.43 1.69
CA PRO A 46 -9.34 5.87 1.88
C PRO A 46 -8.27 6.67 1.11
N LEU A 47 -7.09 6.08 0.90
CA LEU A 47 -5.98 6.68 0.14
C LEU A 47 -6.19 6.57 -1.37
N THR A 48 -6.75 5.48 -1.89
CA THR A 48 -7.06 5.34 -3.32
C THR A 48 -8.22 6.25 -3.74
N GLN A 49 -9.16 6.54 -2.83
CA GLN A 49 -10.22 7.51 -3.07
C GLN A 49 -9.67 8.93 -3.31
N LEU A 50 -8.56 9.33 -2.65
CA LEU A 50 -7.89 10.61 -2.89
C LEU A 50 -7.35 10.76 -4.32
N MET A 51 -7.18 9.64 -5.05
CA MET A 51 -6.68 9.62 -6.41
C MET A 51 -7.79 9.65 -7.47
N ARG A 52 -9.07 9.63 -7.07
CA ARG A 52 -10.20 9.64 -8.00
C ARG A 52 -10.32 11.00 -8.68
N LYS A 53 -10.59 10.98 -9.99
CA LYS A 53 -10.79 12.18 -10.79
C LYS A 53 -11.99 12.97 -10.26
N GLY A 54 -11.77 14.27 -9.97
CA GLY A 54 -12.80 15.16 -9.46
C GLY A 54 -12.94 15.17 -7.93
N GLU A 55 -12.20 14.33 -7.20
CA GLU A 55 -12.16 14.35 -5.74
C GLU A 55 -11.26 15.49 -5.25
N LYS A 56 -11.69 16.22 -4.21
CA LYS A 56 -10.83 17.20 -3.53
C LYS A 56 -9.85 16.47 -2.63
N PHE A 57 -8.58 16.87 -2.68
CA PHE A 57 -7.58 16.35 -1.75
C PHE A 57 -7.87 16.88 -0.33
N VAL A 58 -8.56 16.08 0.47
CA VAL A 58 -8.89 16.41 1.86
C VAL A 58 -8.26 15.35 2.75
N TRP A 59 -7.34 15.72 3.64
CA TRP A 59 -6.78 14.74 4.55
C TRP A 59 -7.70 14.59 5.77
N THR A 60 -8.37 13.44 5.90
CA THR A 60 -9.27 13.12 7.02
C THR A 60 -8.58 12.18 8.01
N ASP A 61 -9.15 12.04 9.21
CA ASP A 61 -8.61 11.12 10.23
C ASP A 61 -8.60 9.66 9.74
N GLU A 62 -9.59 9.23 8.96
CA GLU A 62 -9.63 7.90 8.32
C GLU A 62 -8.46 7.68 7.33
N ARG A 63 -8.05 8.74 6.61
CA ARG A 63 -6.93 8.72 5.66
C ARG A 63 -5.59 8.67 6.39
N GLU A 64 -5.48 9.41 7.51
CA GLU A 64 -4.32 9.35 8.40
C GLU A 64 -4.18 7.96 9.04
N GLU A 65 -5.26 7.40 9.58
CA GLU A 65 -5.26 6.09 10.21
C GLU A 65 -4.82 4.99 9.22
N GLY A 66 -5.38 4.99 8.01
CA GLY A 66 -4.98 4.07 6.96
C GLY A 66 -3.50 4.22 6.56
N PHE A 67 -2.99 5.45 6.51
CA PHE A 67 -1.59 5.73 6.19
C PHE A 67 -0.61 5.26 7.28
N GLU A 68 -0.88 5.59 8.54
CA GLU A 68 -0.03 5.20 9.67
C GLU A 68 -0.06 3.69 9.91
N GLU A 69 -1.22 3.05 9.76
CA GLU A 69 -1.32 1.60 9.91
C GLU A 69 -0.58 0.87 8.78
N LEU A 70 -0.66 1.38 7.53
CA LEU A 70 0.14 0.86 6.43
C LEU A 70 1.65 1.00 6.71
N LYS A 71 2.11 2.14 7.21
CA LYS A 71 3.52 2.32 7.62
C LYS A 71 3.92 1.33 8.71
N ARG A 72 3.09 1.16 9.74
CA ARG A 72 3.34 0.24 10.86
C ARG A 72 3.48 -1.20 10.37
N ILE A 73 2.58 -1.63 9.48
CA ILE A 73 2.63 -2.98 8.92
C ILE A 73 3.83 -3.14 8.00
N LEU A 74 4.13 -2.15 7.13
CA LEU A 74 5.31 -2.16 6.25
C LEU A 74 6.64 -2.29 7.00
N VAL A 75 6.71 -1.76 8.22
CA VAL A 75 7.87 -1.84 9.12
C VAL A 75 7.87 -3.11 9.98
N SER A 76 6.75 -3.83 10.05
CA SER A 76 6.58 -5.01 10.89
C SER A 76 7.29 -6.25 10.33
N ALA A 77 7.62 -7.18 11.24
CA ALA A 77 8.54 -8.28 11.03
C ALA A 77 8.20 -9.35 9.96
N PRO A 78 6.94 -9.62 9.54
CA PRO A 78 6.70 -10.63 8.50
C PRO A 78 7.04 -10.16 7.08
N ILE A 79 7.19 -8.85 6.84
CA ILE A 79 7.60 -8.28 5.54
C ILE A 79 9.13 -8.25 5.41
N LEU A 80 9.84 -8.39 6.55
CA LEU A 80 11.31 -8.36 6.63
C LEU A 80 11.97 -9.61 6.01
N THR A 81 11.22 -10.69 5.83
CA THR A 81 11.64 -11.90 5.12
C THR A 81 11.20 -11.79 3.67
N LEU A 82 12.07 -11.23 2.82
CA LEU A 82 11.92 -11.20 1.37
C LEU A 82 11.44 -12.55 0.80
N PRO A 83 10.59 -12.53 -0.24
CA PRO A 83 10.43 -13.67 -1.12
C PRO A 83 11.77 -14.17 -1.61
N SER A 84 12.10 -15.41 -1.25
CA SER A 84 12.90 -16.25 -2.13
C SER A 84 12.20 -16.23 -3.51
N GLU A 85 12.93 -15.86 -4.56
CA GLU A 85 12.47 -15.51 -5.92
C GLU A 85 11.56 -16.52 -6.65
N ARG A 86 11.13 -17.60 -6.00
CA ARG A 86 10.31 -18.68 -6.57
C ARG A 86 9.01 -19.00 -5.83
N PHE A 87 8.81 -18.56 -4.58
CA PHE A 87 7.72 -19.12 -3.75
C PHE A 87 6.51 -18.19 -3.49
N ASP A 88 6.62 -16.86 -3.64
CA ASP A 88 5.52 -15.95 -3.25
C ASP A 88 4.52 -15.56 -4.34
N VAL A 89 4.80 -15.90 -5.61
CA VAL A 89 3.87 -15.61 -6.71
C VAL A 89 2.60 -16.48 -6.61
N GLU A 90 2.70 -17.67 -6.02
CA GLU A 90 1.61 -18.64 -5.96
C GLU A 90 0.58 -18.33 -4.85
N LEU A 91 1.02 -17.78 -3.71
CA LEU A 91 0.12 -17.36 -2.62
C LEU A 91 -0.63 -16.07 -2.98
N CYS A 92 0.04 -15.12 -3.64
CA CYS A 92 -0.60 -13.87 -4.03
C CYS A 92 -1.69 -14.06 -5.10
N VAL A 93 -1.75 -15.21 -5.79
CA VAL A 93 -2.82 -15.56 -6.75
C VAL A 93 -4.04 -16.20 -6.07
N ARG A 94 -3.90 -16.86 -4.91
CA ARG A 94 -5.03 -17.55 -4.25
C ARG A 94 -5.94 -16.65 -3.42
N ASP A 95 -5.40 -15.61 -2.77
CA ASP A 95 -6.22 -14.61 -2.06
C ASP A 95 -6.85 -13.59 -3.03
N SER A 96 -6.29 -13.57 -4.24
CA SER A 96 -6.64 -12.76 -5.39
C SER A 96 -7.84 -13.32 -6.17
N GLY A 97 -8.96 -13.62 -5.54
CA GLY A 97 -10.22 -13.75 -6.28
C GLY A 97 -10.41 -12.48 -7.12
N GLY A 98 -10.53 -12.57 -8.45
CA GLY A 98 -10.31 -11.52 -9.48
C GLY A 98 -10.98 -10.14 -9.34
N TYR A 99 -11.64 -9.85 -8.22
CA TYR A 99 -12.14 -8.55 -7.78
C TYR A 99 -11.06 -7.49 -7.56
N TRP A 100 -9.83 -7.87 -7.15
CA TRP A 100 -8.74 -6.90 -6.94
C TRP A 100 -8.19 -6.36 -8.26
N ALA A 101 -8.13 -7.19 -9.31
CA ALA A 101 -7.67 -6.76 -10.63
C ALA A 101 -8.66 -5.74 -11.20
N SER A 102 -9.96 -5.97 -11.03
CA SER A 102 -11.01 -5.02 -11.41
C SER A 102 -10.96 -3.73 -10.59
N MET A 103 -10.82 -3.77 -9.26
CA MET A 103 -10.69 -2.55 -8.43
C MET A 103 -9.42 -1.73 -8.73
N TRP A 104 -8.30 -2.39 -9.01
CA TRP A 104 -7.04 -1.73 -9.35
C TRP A 104 -7.07 -1.17 -10.77
N ILE A 105 -7.71 -1.88 -11.71
CA ILE A 105 -8.03 -1.37 -13.05
C ILE A 105 -8.98 -0.17 -12.91
N GLU A 106 -10.13 -0.27 -12.26
CA GLU A 106 -11.10 0.83 -12.11
C GLU A 106 -10.50 2.08 -11.44
N SER A 107 -9.64 1.92 -10.45
CA SER A 107 -8.96 3.04 -9.77
C SER A 107 -7.83 3.66 -10.61
N ASN A 108 -7.27 2.93 -11.58
CA ASN A 108 -6.19 3.39 -12.46
C ASN A 108 -6.65 3.66 -13.91
N LEU A 109 -7.88 3.30 -14.27
CA LEU A 109 -8.54 3.49 -15.57
C LEU A 109 -9.48 4.72 -15.58
N MET A 110 -9.73 5.35 -14.43
CA MET A 110 -10.38 6.68 -14.32
C MET A 110 -9.40 7.86 -14.46
N LEU A 111 -8.30 7.71 -15.20
CA LEU A 111 -7.47 8.83 -15.67
C LEU A 111 -7.96 9.29 -17.04
#